data_AF-A0A8S3EUU6-F1
#
_entry.id   AF-A0A8S3EUU6-F1
#
_cell.length_a   1.000
_cell.length_b   1.000
_cell.length_c   1.000
_cell.angle_alpha   90.00
_cell.angle_beta   90.00
_cell.angle_gamma   90.00
#
_symmetry.space_group_name_H-M   'P 1'
#
loop_
_entity.id
_entity.type
_entity.pdbx_description
1 polymer ?
#
loop_
_entity_poly.entity_id
_entity_poly.type
_entity_poly.pdbx_seq_one_letter_code
_entity_poly.pdbx_strand_id
1 'polypeptide(L)' 'IGRADHFGTKGLALTFISDESDATILNEVQRRVEMHITESPYNIDAATYMEKR' A
#
# COMPACT_ATOMS: atom_id res chain seq x y z
N ILE A 1 3.86 -6.07 0.47
CA ILE A 1 2.74 -6.98 0.09
C ILE A 1 3.22 -7.80 -1.10
N GLY A 2 3.18 -9.12 -0.99
CA GLY A 2 3.62 -10.00 -2.07
C GLY A 2 2.48 -10.29 -3.04
N ARG A 3 2.73 -10.10 -4.34
CA ARG A 3 1.91 -10.66 -5.42
C ARG A 3 2.70 -11.81 -6.04
N ALA A 4 2.10 -12.99 -6.10
CA ALA A 4 2.67 -14.14 -6.81
C ALA A 4 2.22 -14.13 -8.29
N ASP A 5 3.07 -14.68 -9.16
CA ASP A 5 3.33 -14.36 -10.57
C ASP A 5 2.18 -14.20 -11.60
N HIS A 6 2.54 -13.45 -12.66
CA HIS A 6 2.22 -13.51 -14.09
C HIS A 6 1.30 -12.47 -14.76
N PHE A 7 0.51 -11.67 -14.03
CA PHE A 7 -0.49 -10.80 -14.73
C PHE A 7 -0.69 -9.37 -14.21
N GLY A 8 0.18 -8.86 -13.33
CA GLY A 8 0.14 -7.44 -13.01
C GLY A 8 0.95 -7.01 -11.81
N THR A 9 1.85 -6.04 -12.03
CA THR A 9 2.69 -5.46 -10.97
C THR A 9 2.00 -4.31 -10.26
N LYS A 10 0.95 -3.71 -10.83
CA LYS A 10 0.25 -2.56 -10.26
C LYS A 10 -0.79 -2.97 -9.23
N GLY A 11 -0.67 -2.45 -8.01
CA GLY A 11 -1.65 -2.69 -6.95
C GLY A 11 -1.70 -1.54 -5.96
N LEU A 12 -2.88 -1.33 -5.39
CA LEU A 12 -3.12 -0.39 -4.29
C LEU A 12 -3.27 -1.19 -2.99
N ALA A 13 -2.55 -0.79 -1.96
CA ALA A 13 -2.67 -1.30 -0.61
C ALA A 13 -3.18 -0.18 0.30
N LEU A 14 -4.26 -0.45 1.04
CA LEU A 14 -4.84 0.47 2.01
C LEU A 14 -4.78 -0.18 3.38
N THR A 15 -4.26 0.54 4.37
CA THR A 15 -4.19 0.10 5.76
C THR A 15 -4.99 1.08 6.61
N PHE A 16 -5.96 0.57 7.35
CA PHE A 16 -6.71 1.37 8.34
C PHE A 16 -5.94 1.37 9.65
N ILE A 17 -5.76 2.56 10.23
CA ILE A 17 -5.11 2.76 11.53
C ILE A 17 -6.23 3.19 12.48
N SER A 18 -6.52 2.36 13.48
CA SER A 18 -7.58 2.62 14.45
C SER A 18 -7.04 3.05 15.81
N ASP A 19 -5.82 2.63 16.15
CA ASP A 19 -5.15 2.91 17.41
C ASP A 19 -3.63 3.13 17.26
N GLU A 20 -2.96 3.42 18.37
CA GLU A 20 -1.53 3.73 18.41
C GLU A 20 -0.65 2.47 18.19
N SER A 21 -1.17 1.28 18.49
CA SER A 21 -0.51 0.01 18.18
C SER A 21 -0.44 -0.24 16.68
N ASP A 22 -1.51 0.05 15.94
CA ASP A 22 -1.54 -0.06 14.47
C ASP A 22 -0.48 0.85 13.83
N ALA A 23 -0.34 2.08 14.34
CA ALA A 23 0.67 3.03 13.86
C ALA A 23 2.09 2.52 14.14
N THR A 24 2.32 1.88 15.29
CA THR A 24 3.62 1.31 15.65
C THR A 24 4.03 0.19 14.70
N ILE A 25 3.10 -0.71 14.37
CA ILE A 25 3.33 -1.81 13.42
C ILE A 25 3.59 -1.24 12.01
N LEU A 26 2.84 -0.23 11.58
CA LEU A 26 3.02 0.39 10.27
C LEU A 26 4.42 1.01 10.12
N ASN A 27 4.89 1.72 11.14
CA ASN A 27 6.24 2.29 11.18
C ASN A 27 7.34 1.22 11.15
N GLU A 28 7.14 0.09 11.81
CA GLU A 28 8.07 -1.04 11.75
C GLU A 28 8.13 -1.65 10.35
N VAL A 29 6.99 -1.80 9.68
CA VAL A 29 6.91 -2.30 8.30
C VAL A 29 7.63 -1.35 7.33
N GLN A 30 7.45 -0.03 7.47
CA GLN A 30 8.14 0.95 6.65
C GLN A 30 9.68 0.82 6.75
N ARG A 31 10.21 0.63 7.95
CA ARG A 31 11.66 0.44 8.17
C ARG A 31 12.20 -0.84 7.55
N ARG A 32 11.40 -1.91 7.54
CA ARG A 32 11.82 -3.22 7.03
C ARG A 32 11.78 -3.35 5.51
N VAL A 33 10.99 -2.53 4.82
CA VAL A 33 10.72 -2.69 3.38
C VAL A 33 11.25 -1.51 2.54
N GLU A 34 12.02 -0.59 3.13
CA GLU A 34 12.59 0.61 2.46
C GLU A 34 11.57 1.35 1.55
N MET A 35 10.30 1.36 1.95
CA MET A 35 9.22 1.95 1.17
C MET A 35 8.47 2.99 1.99
N HIS A 36 8.08 4.08 1.35
CA HIS A 36 7.32 5.15 1.98
C HIS A 36 5.81 4.87 1.81
N ILE A 37 5.08 4.81 2.93
CA ILE A 37 3.61 4.70 2.93
C ILE A 37 3.06 6.10 3.24
N THR A 38 2.45 6.72 2.23
CA THR A 38 1.84 8.06 2.34
C THR A 38 0.38 7.96 2.75
N GLU A 39 -0.17 9.02 3.35
CA GLU A 39 -1.60 9.12 3.63
C GLU A 39 -2.45 9.03 2.35
N SER A 40 -3.66 8.45 2.46
CA SER A 40 -4.56 8.28 1.32
C SER A 40 -5.06 9.64 0.82
N PRO A 41 -4.88 9.97 -0.46
CA PRO A 41 -5.43 11.19 -1.04
C PRO A 41 -6.96 11.06 -1.20
N TYR A 42 -7.65 12.21 -1.31
CA TYR A 42 -9.10 12.26 -1.50
C TYR A 42 -9.57 11.61 -2.83
N ASN A 43 -8.73 11.65 -3.86
CA ASN A 43 -8.98 10.99 -5.14
C ASN A 43 -7.77 10.15 -5.54
N ILE A 44 -8.03 8.91 -5.97
CA ILE A 44 -7.03 7.99 -6.53
C ILE A 44 -7.48 7.62 -7.94
N ASP A 45 -6.65 7.86 -8.93
CA ASP A 45 -6.93 7.46 -10.32
C ASP A 45 -6.79 5.93 -10.46
N ALA A 46 -7.85 5.27 -10.94
CA ALA A 46 -7.88 3.83 -11.18
C ALA A 46 -6.73 3.34 -12.07
N ALA A 47 -6.25 4.15 -13.03
CA ALA A 47 -5.14 3.80 -13.90
C ALA A 47 -3.79 3.64 -13.15
N THR A 48 -3.68 4.16 -11.93
CA THR A 48 -2.46 4.07 -11.11
C THR A 48 -2.29 2.68 -10.50
N TYR A 49 -3.38 1.96 -10.23
CA TYR A 49 -3.35 0.67 -9.54
C TYR A 49 -4.08 -0.46 -10.27
N MET A 50 -4.80 -0.18 -11.35
CA MET A 50 -5.37 -1.17 -12.25
C MET A 50 -4.50 -1.31 -13.52
N GLU A 51 -4.14 -2.54 -13.86
CA GLU A 51 -3.57 -2.86 -15.16
C GLU A 51 -4.66 -2.67 -16.24
N LYS A 52 -4.34 -1.98 -17.35
CA LYS A 52 -5.25 -1.94 -18.51
C LYS A 52 -5.23 -3.33 -19.16
N ARG A 53 -6.41 -3.90 -19.36
CA ARG A 53 -6.61 -5.12 -20.17
C ARG A 53 -6.38 -4.83 -21.65
#